data_AF-A0A5C7V136-F1
#
_entry.id   AF-A0A5C7V136-F1
#
_cell.length_a   1.000
_cell.length_b   1.000
_cell.length_c   1.000
_cell.angle_alpha   90.00
_cell.angle_beta   90.00
_cell.angle_gamma   90.00
#
_symmetry.space_group_name_H-M   'P 1'
#
loop_
_entity.id
_entity.type
_entity.pdbx_description
1 polymer ?
#
loop_
_entity_poly.entity_id
_entity_poly.type
_entity_poly.pdbx_seq_one_letter_code
_entity_poly.pdbx_strand_id
1 'polypeptide(L)'
;MSHPQQQRLAEGATALGLSLAPAQHAQLLAYLDLLAKWNKVYNLTAVRDPAEMLTHHLLDSLAVISPLVRHTQGGAARVLDVGSGGGLPGVVIAICCPE
;
A
#
# COMPACT_ATOMS: atom_id res chain seq x y z
N MET A 1 -19.03 6.58 -6.77
CA MET A 1 -19.23 5.19 -6.31
C MET A 1 -18.13 4.89 -5.30
N SER A 2 -18.44 4.27 -4.17
CA SER A 2 -17.43 3.81 -3.22
C SER A 2 -16.65 2.65 -3.84
N HIS A 3 -15.32 2.66 -3.67
CA HIS A 3 -14.45 1.59 -4.16
C HIS A 3 -14.76 0.28 -3.39
N PRO A 4 -14.83 -0.90 -4.04
CA PRO A 4 -15.28 -2.13 -3.39
C PRO A 4 -14.44 -2.54 -2.18
N GLN A 5 -13.14 -2.21 -2.21
CA GLN A 5 -12.16 -2.54 -1.18
C GLN A 5 -12.05 -1.46 -0.07
N GLN A 6 -12.81 -0.36 -0.15
CA GLN A 6 -12.68 0.77 0.79
C GLN A 6 -12.78 0.35 2.25
N GLN A 7 -13.81 -0.44 2.59
CA GLN A 7 -14.06 -0.86 3.97
C GLN A 7 -12.94 -1.78 4.48
N ARG A 8 -12.55 -2.77 3.69
CA ARG A 8 -11.48 -3.72 4.05
C ARG A 8 -10.13 -3.02 4.23
N LEU A 9 -9.83 -2.01 3.41
CA LEU A 9 -8.61 -1.20 3.58
C LEU A 9 -8.65 -0.43 4.91
N ALA A 10 -9.77 0.24 5.21
CA ALA A 10 -9.90 1.03 6.44
C ALA A 10 -9.80 0.15 7.70
N GLU A 11 -10.46 -1.01 7.69
CA GLU A 11 -10.37 -2.00 8.76
C GLU A 11 -8.94 -2.53 8.92
N GLY A 12 -8.29 -2.90 7.81
CA GLY A 12 -6.91 -3.39 7.81
C GLY A 12 -5.91 -2.36 8.32
N ALA A 13 -6.01 -1.10 7.88
CA ALA A 13 -5.16 -0.01 8.35
C ALA A 13 -5.35 0.23 9.86
N THR A 14 -6.60 0.22 10.34
CA THR A 14 -6.91 0.34 11.77
C THR A 14 -6.31 -0.82 12.57
N ALA A 15 -6.42 -2.05 12.07
CA ALA A 15 -5.85 -3.23 12.72
C ALA A 15 -4.32 -3.19 12.79
N LEU A 16 -3.67 -2.52 11.83
CA LEU A 16 -2.22 -2.25 11.84
C LEU A 16 -1.83 -1.05 12.73
N GLY A 17 -2.80 -0.40 13.38
CA GLY A 17 -2.59 0.79 14.21
C GLY A 17 -2.27 2.05 13.40
N LEU A 18 -2.62 2.08 12.11
CA LEU A 18 -2.37 3.21 11.21
C LEU A 18 -3.59 4.11 11.12
N SER A 19 -3.38 5.41 11.30
CA SER A 19 -4.39 6.44 11.00
C SER A 19 -4.07 7.04 9.64
N LEU A 20 -4.83 6.63 8.61
CA LEU A 20 -4.65 7.09 7.24
C LEU A 20 -5.65 8.20 6.91
N ALA A 21 -5.19 9.27 6.28
CA ALA A 21 -6.07 10.33 5.79
C ALA A 21 -6.98 9.82 4.65
N PRO A 22 -8.13 10.46 4.39
CA PRO A 22 -9.00 10.10 3.27
C PRO A 22 -8.29 10.12 1.91
N ALA A 23 -7.35 11.06 1.72
CA ALA A 23 -6.54 11.15 0.51
C ALA A 23 -5.61 9.93 0.34
N GLN A 24 -4.99 9.46 1.42
CA GLN A 24 -4.12 8.28 1.41
C GLN A 24 -4.92 7.01 1.09
N HIS A 25 -6.13 6.86 1.67
CA HIS A 25 -7.03 5.77 1.27
C HIS A 25 -7.33 5.79 -0.23
N ALA A 26 -7.68 6.96 -0.78
CA ALA A 26 -7.97 7.10 -2.20
C ALA A 26 -6.75 6.76 -3.07
N GLN A 27 -5.55 7.22 -2.69
CA GLN A 27 -4.31 6.92 -3.41
C GLN A 27 -3.94 5.42 -3.36
N LEU A 28 -4.09 4.78 -2.21
CA LEU A 28 -3.81 3.35 -2.04
C LEU A 28 -4.75 2.49 -2.88
N LEU A 29 -6.03 2.86 -2.96
CA LEU A 29 -7.01 2.15 -3.79
C LEU A 29 -6.79 2.41 -5.28
N ALA A 30 -6.48 3.65 -5.67
CA ALA A 30 -6.09 3.95 -7.05
C ALA A 30 -4.82 3.18 -7.47
N TYR A 31 -3.86 3.01 -6.56
CA TYR A 31 -2.69 2.17 -6.77
C TYR A 31 -3.07 0.69 -6.94
N LEU A 32 -3.96 0.15 -6.11
CA LEU A 32 -4.46 -1.22 -6.22
C LEU A 32 -5.12 -1.48 -7.59
N ASP A 33 -5.97 -0.54 -8.04
CA ASP A 33 -6.60 -0.59 -9.37
C ASP A 33 -5.56 -0.56 -10.50
N LEU A 34 -4.53 0.28 -10.35
CA LEU A 34 -3.45 0.39 -11.33
C LEU A 34 -2.64 -0.90 -11.40
N LEU A 35 -2.31 -1.49 -10.24
CA LEU A 35 -1.63 -2.77 -10.14
C LEU A 35 -2.45 -3.87 -10.81
N ALA A 36 -3.75 -3.98 -10.48
CA ALA A 36 -4.64 -4.97 -11.09
C ALA A 36 -4.80 -4.77 -12.61
N LYS A 37 -4.86 -3.52 -13.08
CA LYS A 37 -4.93 -3.20 -14.52
C LYS A 37 -3.68 -3.68 -15.25
N TRP A 38 -2.49 -3.30 -14.76
CA TRP A 38 -1.24 -3.65 -15.43
C TRP A 38 -0.86 -5.11 -15.25
N ASN A 39 -1.32 -5.77 -14.18
CA ASN A 39 -1.09 -7.19 -13.97
C ASN A 39 -1.70 -8.07 -15.09
N LYS A 40 -2.68 -7.55 -15.83
CA LYS A 40 -3.27 -8.23 -17.00
C LYS A 40 -2.33 -8.27 -18.21
N VAL A 41 -1.39 -7.33 -18.29
CA VAL A 41 -0.48 -7.16 -19.44
C VAL A 41 0.94 -7.60 -19.06
N TYR A 42 1.37 -7.27 -17.84
CA TYR A 42 2.67 -7.60 -17.29
C TYR A 42 2.45 -8.48 -16.05
N ASN A 43 3.18 -9.59 -15.92
CA ASN A 43 3.06 -10.49 -14.77
C ASN A 43 3.74 -9.89 -13.52
N LEU A 44 3.17 -8.80 -12.97
CA LEU A 44 3.68 -8.06 -11.82
C LEU A 44 3.51 -8.86 -10.51
N THR A 45 2.45 -9.66 -10.43
CA THR A 45 2.15 -10.56 -9.31
C THR A 45 1.37 -11.79 -9.79
N ALA A 46 1.59 -12.93 -9.15
CA ALA A 46 0.82 -14.16 -9.38
C ALA A 46 -0.65 -14.05 -8.93
N VAL A 47 -0.94 -13.22 -7.91
CA VAL A 47 -2.29 -12.93 -7.41
C VAL A 47 -3.04 -12.07 -8.42
N ARG A 48 -4.30 -12.41 -8.73
CA ARG A 48 -5.12 -11.72 -9.74
C ARG A 48 -6.42 -11.13 -9.19
N ASP A 49 -6.90 -11.63 -8.05
CA ASP A 49 -8.09 -11.08 -7.40
C ASP A 49 -7.71 -9.79 -6.66
N PRO A 50 -8.33 -8.63 -6.97
CA PRO A 50 -8.10 -7.38 -6.25
C PRO A 50 -8.32 -7.47 -4.74
N ALA A 51 -9.25 -8.34 -4.28
CA ALA A 51 -9.49 -8.55 -2.86
C ALA A 51 -8.32 -9.28 -2.17
N GLU A 52 -7.67 -10.21 -2.87
CA GLU A 52 -6.47 -10.89 -2.39
C GLU A 52 -5.22 -9.99 -2.52
N MET A 53 -5.12 -9.20 -3.60
CA MET A 53 -4.05 -8.21 -3.77
C MET A 53 -4.07 -7.19 -2.63
N LEU A 54 -5.26 -6.76 -2.20
CA LEU A 54 -5.39 -5.89 -1.02
C LEU A 54 -4.70 -6.51 0.20
N THR A 55 -5.00 -7.77 0.52
CA THR A 55 -4.50 -8.38 1.76
C THR A 55 -3.04 -8.82 1.67
N HIS A 56 -2.64 -9.45 0.56
CA HIS A 56 -1.32 -10.08 0.42
C HIS A 56 -0.23 -9.11 -0.04
N HIS A 57 -0.61 -7.99 -0.65
CA HIS A 57 0.35 -7.01 -1.18
C HIS A 57 0.22 -5.67 -0.50
N LEU A 58 -0.97 -5.07 -0.51
CA LEU A 58 -1.16 -3.70 -0.02
C LEU A 58 -1.10 -3.61 1.51
N LEU A 59 -1.89 -4.42 2.22
CA LEU A 59 -1.89 -4.45 3.69
C LEU A 59 -0.57 -4.99 4.25
N ASP A 60 0.03 -6.00 3.59
CA ASP A 60 1.35 -6.50 3.95
C ASP A 60 2.42 -5.40 3.85
N SER A 61 2.39 -4.61 2.76
CA SER A 61 3.27 -3.45 2.61
C SER A 61 2.99 -2.35 3.64
N LEU A 62 1.73 -2.13 4.04
CA LEU A 62 1.39 -1.17 5.09
C LEU A 62 1.96 -1.56 6.46
N ALA A 63 2.18 -2.85 6.73
CA ALA A 63 2.75 -3.30 7.99
C ALA A 63 4.17 -2.76 8.24
N VAL A 64 4.89 -2.33 7.20
CA VAL A 64 6.23 -1.73 7.32
C VAL A 64 6.20 -0.29 7.85
N ILE A 65 5.06 0.41 7.75
CA ILE A 65 4.97 1.84 8.05
C ILE A 65 5.24 2.13 9.53
N SER A 66 4.57 1.43 10.44
CA SER A 66 4.74 1.66 11.89
C SER A 66 6.18 1.42 12.36
N PRO A 67 6.86 0.30 12.01
CA PRO A 67 8.27 0.10 12.30
C PRO A 67 9.19 1.16 11.68
N LEU A 68 8.93 1.57 10.43
CA LEU A 68 9.73 2.58 9.74
C LEU A 68 9.65 3.93 10.45
N VAL A 69 8.44 4.43 10.72
CA VAL A 69 8.22 5.71 11.43
C VAL A 69 8.88 5.68 12.81
N ARG A 70 8.79 4.55 13.53
CA ARG A 70 9.46 4.38 14.82
C ARG A 70 10.98 4.46 14.68
N HIS A 71 11.55 3.82 13.66
CA HIS A 71 12.99 3.80 13.43
C HIS A 71 13.53 5.20 13.06
N THR A 72 12.79 5.93 12.22
CA THR A 72 13.17 7.28 11.79
C THR A 72 12.79 8.36 12.80
N GLN A 73 12.11 7.98 13.89
CA GLN A 73 11.53 8.89 14.88
C GLN A 73 10.60 9.95 14.23
N GLY A 74 9.94 9.60 13.13
CA GLY A 74 9.11 10.52 12.35
C GLY A 74 9.90 11.52 11.50
N GLY A 75 11.23 11.40 11.43
CA GLY A 75 12.07 12.20 10.56
C GLY A 75 12.14 11.67 9.13
N ALA A 76 12.60 12.53 8.22
CA ALA A 76 12.83 12.19 6.81
C ALA A 76 13.84 11.06 6.68
N ALA A 77 13.56 10.11 5.78
CA ALA A 77 14.41 8.94 5.57
C ALA A 77 14.64 8.65 4.10
N ARG A 78 15.90 8.39 3.74
CA ARG A 78 16.26 7.90 2.40
C ARG A 78 16.09 6.39 2.38
N VAL A 79 15.02 5.93 1.74
CA VAL A 79 14.71 4.51 1.59
C VAL A 79 15.09 4.03 0.19
N LEU A 80 15.69 2.83 0.11
CA LEU A 80 15.93 2.12 -1.14
C LEU A 80 15.06 0.86 -1.15
N ASP A 81 14.21 0.73 -2.17
CA ASP A 81 13.39 -0.45 -2.42
C ASP A 81 14.01 -1.28 -3.54
N VAL A 82 14.65 -2.40 -3.18
CA VAL A 82 15.39 -3.25 -4.13
C VAL A 82 14.49 -4.37 -4.62
N GLY A 83 14.23 -4.39 -5.94
CA GLY A 83 13.40 -5.41 -6.57
C GLY A 83 11.89 -5.13 -6.52
N SER A 84 11.51 -3.85 -6.42
CA SER A 84 10.14 -3.41 -6.12
C SER A 84 9.05 -3.88 -7.10
N GLY A 85 9.39 -4.32 -8.31
CA GLY A 85 8.45 -4.92 -9.27
C GLY A 85 7.23 -4.03 -9.53
N GLY A 86 6.08 -4.39 -8.96
CA GLY A 86 4.85 -3.58 -8.97
C GLY A 86 4.90 -2.29 -8.12
N GLY A 87 6.05 -1.92 -7.58
CA GLY A 87 6.27 -0.74 -6.75
C GLY A 87 6.05 -0.98 -5.25
N LEU A 88 6.17 -2.21 -4.76
CA LEU A 88 5.95 -2.54 -3.34
C LEU A 88 7.26 -2.91 -2.63
N PRO A 89 7.44 -2.47 -1.37
CA PRO A 89 6.55 -1.61 -0.59
C PRO A 89 6.70 -0.10 -0.89
N GLY A 90 7.60 0.31 -1.79
CA GLY A 90 8.01 1.71 -1.97
C GLY A 90 6.89 2.72 -2.25
N VAL A 91 5.92 2.38 -3.13
CA VAL A 91 4.79 3.27 -3.44
C VAL A 91 3.88 3.46 -2.22
N VAL A 92 3.68 2.41 -1.43
CA VAL A 92 2.88 2.48 -0.19
C VAL A 92 3.58 3.37 0.84
N ILE A 93 4.90 3.22 0.99
CA ILE A 93 5.71 4.11 1.84
C ILE A 93 5.59 5.55 1.38
N ALA A 94 5.72 5.84 0.08
CA ALA A 94 5.62 7.20 -0.43
C ALA A 94 4.23 7.84 -0.21
N ILE A 95 3.16 7.05 -0.23
CA ILE A 95 1.80 7.54 0.07
C ILE A 95 1.63 7.83 1.57
N CYS A 96 2.14 6.94 2.43
CA CYS A 96 1.97 7.03 3.87
C CYS A 96 2.94 7.98 4.55
N CYS A 97 4.14 8.12 4.02
CA CYS A 97 5.27 8.89 4.53
C CYS A 97 5.91 9.67 3.36
N PRO A 98 5.30 10.76 2.90
CA PRO A 98 5.74 11.49 1.70
C PRO A 98 7.00 12.36 1.89
N GLU A 99 7.53 12.45 3.11
CA GLU A 99 8.69 13.26 3.52
C GLU A 99 9.91 12.40 3.85
#